data_AF-A0A6A5V1L9-F1
#
_entry.id   AF-A0A6A5V1L9-F1
#
_cell.length_a   1.000
_cell.length_b   1.000
_cell.length_c   1.000
_cell.angle_alpha   90.00
_cell.angle_beta   90.00
_cell.angle_gamma   90.00
#
_symmetry.space_group_name_H-M   'P 1'
#
loop_
_entity.id
_entity.type
_entity.pdbx_description
1 polymer ?
#
loop_
_entity_poly.entity_id
_entity_poly.type
_entity_poly.pdbx_seq_one_letter_code
_entity_poly.pdbx_strand_id
1 'polypeptide(L)' 'MPEETSNGDYEYITYRTYDGVGFERLMSWKGGAGRVSAGRIEMKPLRSDLDTKDEVLPQWHSVIVDKMSFKLVRKN' A
#
# COMPACT_ATOMS: atom_id res chain seq x y z
N MET A 1 1.47 14.41 -0.03
CA MET A 1 0.52 13.38 0.45
C MET A 1 1.21 12.58 1.56
N PRO A 2 0.50 11.89 2.46
CA PRO A 2 1.17 11.07 3.48
C PRO A 2 2.01 9.97 2.82
N GLU A 3 3.21 9.72 3.36
CA GLU A 3 4.14 8.71 2.84
C GLU A 3 3.88 7.31 3.43
N GLU A 4 3.16 7.26 4.55
CA GLU A 4 2.86 6.10 5.40
C GLU A 4 1.42 6.15 5.94
N THR A 5 0.92 5.05 6.51
CA THR A 5 -0.29 5.10 7.35
C THR A 5 0.01 5.75 8.70
N SER A 6 -0.99 6.37 9.33
CA SER A 6 -0.81 7.01 10.62
C SER A 6 -0.39 5.98 11.66
N ASN A 7 0.58 6.36 12.49
CA ASN A 7 1.12 5.56 13.59
C ASN A 7 1.72 4.19 13.17
N GLY A 8 1.91 3.95 11.87
CA GLY A 8 2.43 2.67 11.37
C GLY A 8 1.49 1.48 11.59
N ASP A 9 0.20 1.73 11.77
CA ASP A 9 -0.84 0.72 11.98
C ASP A 9 -1.76 0.57 10.76
N TYR A 10 -2.70 -0.38 10.84
CA TYR A 10 -3.74 -0.55 9.84
C TYR A 10 -4.77 0.58 9.93
N GLU A 11 -5.13 1.12 8.77
CA GLU A 11 -6.23 2.06 8.59
C GLU A 11 -7.21 1.53 7.57
N TYR A 12 -8.51 1.80 7.77
CA TYR A 12 -9.48 1.56 6.71
C TYR A 12 -9.43 2.72 5.70
N ILE A 13 -8.96 2.42 4.49
CA ILE A 13 -8.84 3.38 3.41
C ILE A 13 -10.04 3.22 2.48
N THR A 14 -10.80 4.31 2.31
CA THR A 14 -11.85 4.38 1.27
C THR A 14 -11.22 4.57 -0.09
N TYR A 15 -10.40 5.60 -0.29
CA TYR A 15 -9.57 5.77 -1.48
C TYR A 15 -8.35 6.63 -1.12
N ARG A 16 -7.13 6.15 -1.44
CA ARG A 16 -5.91 6.92 -1.23
C ARG A 16 -4.82 6.50 -2.22
N THR A 17 -4.04 7.47 -2.66
CA THR A 17 -2.79 7.26 -3.40
C THR A 17 -1.63 7.65 -2.49
N TYR A 18 -0.64 6.77 -2.40
CA TYR A 18 0.65 7.03 -1.76
C TYR A 18 1.69 7.14 -2.86
N ASP A 19 2.33 8.30 -2.97
CA ASP A 19 3.35 8.55 -4.00
C ASP A 19 4.61 7.72 -3.74
N GLY A 20 5.36 7.45 -4.81
CA GLY A 20 6.67 6.83 -4.73
C GLY A 20 7.70 7.72 -4.05
N VAL A 21 8.40 7.17 -3.06
CA VAL A 21 9.45 7.85 -2.30
C VAL A 21 10.81 7.20 -2.52
N GLY A 22 11.90 7.89 -2.16
CA GLY A 22 13.28 7.44 -2.41
C GLY A 22 13.79 6.29 -1.55
N PHE A 23 12.90 5.51 -0.92
CA PHE A 23 13.23 4.37 -0.08
C PHE A 23 12.14 3.29 -0.18
N GLU A 24 12.48 2.06 0.22
CA GLU A 24 11.52 0.94 0.26
C GLU A 24 10.52 1.09 1.40
N ARG A 25 9.28 0.67 1.15
CA ARG A 25 8.23 0.58 2.16
C ARG A 25 7.68 -0.84 2.22
N LEU A 26 7.02 -1.18 3.31
CA LEU A 26 6.31 -2.44 3.51
C LEU A 26 4.82 -2.17 3.51
N MET A 27 4.11 -2.87 2.63
CA MET A 27 2.67 -2.85 2.49
C MET A 27 2.08 -4.06 3.19
N SER A 28 1.00 -3.86 3.93
CA SER A 28 0.16 -4.96 4.42
C SER A 28 -1.30 -4.62 4.23
N TRP A 29 -2.12 -5.62 3.98
CA TRP A 29 -3.57 -5.46 3.90
C TRP A 29 -4.31 -6.68 4.39
N LYS A 30 -5.56 -6.45 4.81
CA LYS A 30 -6.51 -7.54 5.10
C LYS A 30 -7.28 -7.87 3.82
N GLY A 31 -7.40 -9.16 3.52
CA GLY A 31 -8.07 -9.67 2.34
C GLY A 31 -9.55 -9.27 2.29
N GLY A 32 -10.06 -9.02 1.09
CA GLY A 32 -11.46 -8.68 0.87
C GLY A 32 -11.76 -8.21 -0.55
N ALA A 33 -12.91 -7.57 -0.73
CA ALA A 33 -13.37 -7.09 -2.04
C ALA A 33 -12.77 -5.73 -2.47
N GLY A 34 -11.83 -5.18 -1.70
CA GLY A 34 -11.14 -3.94 -2.02
C GLY A 34 -10.07 -4.12 -3.09
N ARG A 35 -9.35 -3.04 -3.41
CA ARG A 35 -8.30 -3.04 -4.43
C ARG A 35 -7.01 -2.43 -3.90
N VAL A 36 -5.89 -3.06 -4.26
CA VAL A 36 -4.55 -2.50 -4.15
C VAL A 36 -3.89 -2.56 -5.53
N SER A 37 -3.23 -1.49 -5.94
CA SER A 37 -2.43 -1.48 -7.17
C SER A 37 -1.14 -0.72 -6.94
N ALA A 38 -0.01 -1.25 -7.38
CA ALA A 38 1.30 -0.65 -7.15
C ALA A 38 2.13 -0.59 -8.43
N GLY A 39 3.01 0.40 -8.53
CA GLY A 39 3.80 0.63 -9.74
C GLY A 39 4.55 1.95 -9.76
N ARG A 40 5.53 2.08 -10.65
CA ARG A 40 6.29 3.32 -10.86
C ARG A 40 5.79 4.14 -12.05
N ILE A 41 5.52 3.47 -13.17
CA ILE A 41 5.01 4.09 -14.42
C ILE A 41 3.65 3.48 -14.74
N GLU A 42 3.58 2.14 -14.71
CA GLU A 42 2.34 1.37 -14.87
C GLU A 42 1.92 0.80 -13.52
N MET A 43 0.66 1.05 -13.15
CA MET A 43 0.07 0.54 -11.91
C MET A 43 -0.50 -0.85 -12.14
N LYS A 44 0.08 -1.86 -11.48
CA LYS A 44 -0.39 -3.24 -11.59
C LYS A 44 -1.30 -3.60 -10.41
N PRO A 45 -2.46 -4.23 -10.66
CA PRO A 45 -3.29 -4.75 -9.58
C PRO A 45 -2.55 -5.84 -8.82
N LEU A 46 -2.61 -5.77 -7.50
CA LEU A 46 -2.10 -6.81 -6.59
C LEU A 46 -3.26 -7.68 -6.10
N ARG A 47 -2.92 -8.86 -5.59
CA ARG A 47 -3.89 -9.82 -5.08
C ARG A 47 -4.49 -9.31 -3.76
N SER A 48 -5.74 -8.86 -3.78
CA SER A 48 -6.42 -8.24 -2.64
C SER A 48 -7.42 -9.15 -1.92
N ASP A 49 -7.69 -10.35 -2.42
CA ASP A 49 -8.61 -11.33 -1.80
C ASP A 49 -8.00 -12.05 -0.59
N LEU A 50 -6.69 -11.93 -0.36
CA LEU A 50 -5.98 -12.55 0.76
C LEU A 50 -5.33 -11.50 1.67
N ASP A 51 -5.17 -11.89 2.94
CA ASP A 51 -4.31 -11.17 3.87
C ASP A 51 -2.87 -11.22 3.36
N THR A 52 -2.24 -10.06 3.25
CA THR A 52 -0.83 -9.92 2.88
C THR A 52 -0.13 -9.09 3.95
N LYS A 53 1.07 -9.53 4.33
CA LYS A 53 1.91 -8.85 5.32
C LYS A 53 3.29 -8.58 4.74
N ASP A 54 3.79 -7.38 5.04
CA ASP A 54 5.15 -6.93 4.74
C ASP A 54 5.58 -7.13 3.27
N GLU A 55 4.66 -6.96 2.33
CA GLU A 55 4.98 -6.95 0.90
C GLU A 55 5.80 -5.70 0.56
N VAL A 56 6.93 -5.89 -0.11
CA VAL A 56 7.85 -4.80 -0.42
C VAL A 56 7.26 -3.92 -1.51
N LEU A 57 7.10 -2.62 -1.22
CA LEU A 57 6.92 -1.56 -2.20
C LEU A 57 8.30 -0.96 -2.51
N PRO A 58 8.86 -1.20 -3.70
CA PRO A 58 10.20 -0.72 -4.02
C PRO A 58 10.25 0.81 -4.05
N GLN A 59 11.47 1.36 -3.90
CA GLN A 59 11.68 2.80 -4.06
C GLN A 59 11.07 3.33 -5.37
N TRP A 60 10.54 4.55 -5.30
CA TRP A 60 9.85 5.26 -6.37
C TRP A 60 8.57 4.59 -6.90
N HIS A 61 8.09 3.52 -6.26
CA HIS A 61 6.78 2.94 -6.59
C HIS A 61 5.68 3.59 -5.74
N SER A 62 4.62 3.99 -6.42
CA SER A 62 3.38 4.45 -5.80
C SER A 62 2.46 3.27 -5.52
N VAL A 63 1.48 3.46 -4.63
CA VAL A 63 0.39 2.51 -4.40
C VAL A 63 -0.94 3.25 -4.34
N ILE A 64 -1.96 2.67 -4.98
CA ILE A 64 -3.36 3.10 -4.90
C ILE A 64 -4.12 2.04 -4.10
N VAL A 65 -4.89 2.50 -3.12
CA VAL A 65 -5.70 1.65 -2.25
C VAL A 65 -7.15 2.14 -2.29
N ASP A 66 -8.09 1.22 -2.46
CA ASP A 66 -9.53 1.47 -2.46
C ASP A 66 -10.26 0.43 -1.60
N LYS A 67 -11.10 0.92 -0.68
CA LYS A 67 -12.00 0.16 0.21
C LYS A 67 -11.34 -1.02 0.93
N MET A 68 -10.25 -0.78 1.67
CA MET A 68 -9.48 -1.85 2.32
C MET A 68 -8.79 -1.40 3.61
N SER A 69 -8.62 -2.35 4.56
CA SER A 69 -7.71 -2.16 5.70
C SER A 69 -6.27 -2.32 5.24
N PHE A 70 -5.50 -1.24 5.28
CA PHE A 70 -4.15 -1.17 4.72
C PHE A 70 -3.17 -0.56 5.71
N LYS A 71 -1.92 -0.98 5.66
CA LYS A 71 -0.78 -0.48 6.42
C LYS A 71 0.38 -0.24 5.46
N LEU A 72 1.04 0.91 5.60
CA LEU A 72 2.24 1.26 4.85
C LEU A 72 3.26 1.90 5.78
N VAL A 73 4.44 1.29 5.88
CA VAL A 73 5.53 1.76 6.74
C VAL A 73 6.85 1.72 6.00
N ARG A 74 7.80 2.59 6.34
CA ARG A 74 9.17 2.47 5.85
C ARG A 74 9.80 1.13 6.23
N LYS A 75 10.56 0.56 5.30
CA LYS A 75 11.41 -0.60 5.56
C LYS A 75 12.71 -0.10 6.21
N ASN A 76 13.01 -0.59 7.42
CA ASN A 76 14.28 -0.33 8.13
C ASN A 76 15.43 -1.15 7.53
#